data_AF-A0A4Q3VW34-F1
#
_entry.id   AF-A0A4Q3VW34-F1
#
_cell.length_a   1.000
_cell.length_b   1.000
_cell.length_c   1.000
_cell.angle_alpha   90.00
_cell.angle_beta   90.00
_cell.angle_gamma   90.00
#
_symmetry.space_group_name_H-M   'P 1'
#
loop_
_entity.id
_entity.type
_entity.pdbx_description
1 polymer ?
#
loop_
_entity_poly.entity_id
_entity_poly.type
_entity_poly.pdbx_seq_one_letter_code
_entity_poly.pdbx_strand_id
1 'polypeptide(L)'
;MDPHGAVAYHGLKQYLAARGEGTGIFLETAHPVKFYDVVEQVVEAVIDLPPAIQAISDKQKSAVQIGTDYEGFRNYLLSIK
;
A
#
# COMPACT_ATOMS: atom_id res chain seq x y z
N MET A 1 -9.37 -4.76 5.42
CA MET A 1 -9.05 -4.52 4.01
C MET A 1 -8.25 -3.24 3.92
N ASP A 2 -7.32 -3.16 3.00
CA ASP A 2 -6.62 -1.91 2.72
C ASP A 2 -7.41 -1.05 1.69
N PRO A 3 -7.03 0.21 1.41
CA PRO A 3 -7.73 1.03 0.43
C PRO A 3 -7.82 0.41 -0.97
N HIS A 4 -6.82 -0.36 -1.41
CA HIS A 4 -6.82 -1.02 -2.72
C HIS A 4 -7.88 -2.13 -2.77
N GLY A 5 -7.91 -2.99 -1.75
CA GLY A 5 -8.96 -3.99 -1.56
C GLY A 5 -10.36 -3.38 -1.49
N ALA A 6 -10.51 -2.24 -0.81
CA ALA A 6 -11.79 -1.52 -0.71
C ALA A 6 -12.31 -1.04 -2.07
N VAL A 7 -11.45 -0.50 -2.93
CA VAL A 7 -11.82 -0.12 -4.30
C VAL A 7 -12.25 -1.35 -5.11
N ALA A 8 -11.49 -2.44 -5.06
CA ALA A 8 -11.78 -3.66 -5.80
C ALA A 8 -13.12 -4.29 -5.37
N TYR A 9 -13.34 -4.38 -4.05
CA TYR A 9 -14.60 -4.87 -3.49
C TYR A 9 -15.79 -3.99 -3.87
N HIS A 10 -15.62 -2.66 -3.84
CA HIS A 10 -16.68 -1.74 -4.25
C HIS A 10 -17.04 -1.91 -5.73
N GLY A 11 -16.04 -2.04 -6.61
CA GLY A 11 -16.26 -2.35 -8.02
C GLY A 11 -16.97 -3.68 -8.24
N LEU A 12 -16.57 -4.73 -7.51
CA LEU A 12 -17.23 -6.04 -7.57
C LEU A 12 -18.70 -5.96 -7.12
N LYS A 13 -19.00 -5.23 -6.04
CA LYS A 13 -20.38 -5.02 -5.59
C LYS A 13 -21.24 -4.36 -6.66
N GLN A 14 -20.73 -3.32 -7.32
CA GLN A 14 -21.45 -2.65 -8.39
C GLN A 14 -21.68 -3.59 -9.59
N TYR A 15 -20.66 -4.36 -9.97
CA TYR A 15 -20.74 -5.32 -11.06
C TYR A 15 -21.83 -6.38 -10.81
N LEU A 16 -21.84 -7.00 -9.63
CA LEU A 16 -22.82 -8.01 -9.26
C LEU A 16 -24.25 -7.41 -9.19
N ALA A 17 -24.38 -6.20 -8.65
CA ALA A 17 -25.68 -5.51 -8.63
C ALA A 17 -26.26 -5.27 -10.04
N ALA A 18 -25.39 -5.06 -11.05
CA ALA A 18 -25.81 -4.84 -12.44
C ALA A 18 -26.03 -6.15 -13.24
N ARG A 19 -25.40 -7.26 -12.83
CA ARG A 19 -25.37 -8.52 -13.61
C ARG A 19 -26.24 -9.64 -13.02
N GLY A 20 -26.63 -9.54 -11.75
CA GLY A 20 -27.36 -10.58 -11.04
C GLY A 20 -26.48 -11.37 -10.06
N GLU A 21 -27.08 -12.34 -9.38
CA GLU A 21 -26.40 -13.13 -8.35
C GLU A 21 -25.26 -13.99 -8.91
N GLY A 22 -24.16 -14.06 -8.16
CA GLY A 22 -23.00 -14.87 -8.52
C GLY A 22 -21.86 -14.72 -7.51
N THR A 23 -20.87 -15.60 -7.62
CA THR A 23 -19.66 -15.54 -6.79
C THR A 23 -18.63 -14.63 -7.43
N GLY A 24 -18.23 -13.58 -6.71
CA GLY A 24 -17.16 -12.68 -7.10
C GLY A 24 -15.89 -12.92 -6.29
N ILE A 25 -14.74 -12.86 -6.95
CA ILE A 25 -13.42 -12.88 -6.31
C ILE A 25 -12.73 -11.56 -6.65
N PHE A 26 -12.19 -10.89 -5.64
CA PHE A 26 -11.35 -9.71 -5.81
C PHE A 26 -10.02 -9.93 -5.09
N LEU A 27 -9.00 -9.15 -5.46
CA LEU A 27 -7.64 -9.32 -4.95
C LEU A 27 -7.32 -8.22 -3.94
N GLU A 28 -6.98 -8.62 -2.71
CA GLU A 28 -6.34 -7.75 -1.72
C GLU A 28 -4.86 -7.66 -2.07
N THR A 29 -4.44 -6.53 -2.66
CA THR A 29 -3.08 -6.37 -3.18
C THR A 29 -2.08 -5.90 -2.13
N ALA A 30 -2.54 -5.49 -0.94
CA ALA A 30 -1.70 -5.07 0.16
C ALA A 30 -2.29 -5.44 1.53
N HIS A 31 -1.42 -5.54 2.53
CA HIS A 31 -1.85 -5.66 3.93
C HIS A 31 -2.25 -4.28 4.48
N PRO A 32 -3.31 -4.16 5.31
CA PRO A 32 -3.78 -2.87 5.87
C PRO A 32 -2.71 -2.06 6.60
N VAL A 33 -1.74 -2.74 7.25
CA VAL A 33 -0.59 -2.11 7.93
C VAL A 33 0.23 -1.18 7.03
N LYS A 34 0.16 -1.34 5.69
CA LYS A 34 0.86 -0.44 4.75
C LYS A 34 0.20 0.94 4.62
N PHE A 35 -1.02 1.08 5.12
CA PHE A 35 -1.87 2.28 5.04
C PHE A 35 -2.57 2.53 6.38
N TYR A 36 -1.88 2.27 7.50
CA TYR A 36 -2.44 2.33 8.85
C TYR A 36 -3.03 3.72 9.17
N ASP A 37 -2.36 4.79 8.73
CA ASP A 37 -2.79 6.18 8.88
C ASP A 37 -4.19 6.45 8.30
N VAL A 38 -4.50 5.85 7.15
CA VAL A 38 -5.81 5.96 6.52
C VAL A 38 -6.80 4.98 7.12
N VAL A 39 -6.40 3.72 7.32
CA VAL A 39 -7.34 2.66 7.71
C VAL A 39 -7.80 2.85 9.15
N GLU A 40 -6.90 3.12 10.10
CA GLU A 40 -7.24 3.28 11.52
C GLU A 40 -8.22 4.43 11.76
N GLN A 41 -8.08 5.52 10.99
CA GLN A 41 -9.00 6.66 11.04
C GLN A 41 -10.42 6.29 10.58
N VAL A 42 -10.54 5.47 9.52
CA VAL A 42 -11.83 5.09 8.93
C VAL A 42 -12.55 4.03 9.76
N VAL A 43 -11.81 3.08 10.33
CA VAL A 43 -12.40 1.97 11.10
C VAL A 43 -12.44 2.24 12.61
N GLU A 44 -11.91 3.39 13.05
CA GLU A 44 -11.83 3.82 14.46
C GLU A 44 -11.16 2.76 15.37
N ALA A 45 -10.17 2.04 14.84
CA ALA A 45 -9.45 0.98 15.56
C ALA A 45 -7.99 0.89 15.10
N VAL A 46 -7.10 0.49 16.01
CA VAL A 46 -5.67 0.31 15.74
C VAL A 46 -5.42 -1.00 15.01
N ILE A 47 -4.52 -1.00 14.03
CA ILE A 47 -4.09 -2.20 13.32
C ILE A 47 -2.87 -2.79 14.02
N ASP A 48 -2.96 -4.07 14.37
CA ASP A 48 -1.81 -4.80 14.90
C ASP A 48 -0.66 -4.86 13.88
N LEU A 49 0.52 -4.42 14.31
CA LEU A 49 1.74 -4.52 13.52
C LEU A 49 2.22 -5.97 13.48
N PRO A 50 2.38 -6.59 12.30
CA PRO A 50 2.97 -7.93 12.21
C PRO A 50 4.42 -7.93 12.73
N PRO A 51 4.92 -9.02 13.34
CA PRO A 51 6.27 -9.09 13.91
C PRO A 51 7.38 -8.69 12.93
N ALA A 52 7.23 -9.03 11.65
CA ALA A 52 8.19 -8.66 10.60
C ALA A 52 8.28 -7.15 10.35
N ILE A 53 7.15 -6.42 10.52
CA ILE A 53 7.11 -4.96 10.40
C ILE A 53 7.64 -4.32 11.67
N GLN A 54 7.27 -4.82 12.85
CA GLN A 54 7.82 -4.35 14.13
C GLN A 54 9.36 -4.38 14.13
N ALA A 55 9.96 -5.47 13.64
CA ALA A 55 11.41 -5.65 13.56
C ALA A 55 12.16 -4.62 12.67
N ILE A 56 11.45 -3.88 11.82
CA ILE A 56 12.04 -2.85 10.94
C ILE A 56 11.53 -1.43 11.25
N SER A 57 10.57 -1.27 12.17
CA SER A 57 9.86 -0.01 12.41
C SER A 57 10.79 1.11 12.90
N ASP A 58 11.76 0.76 13.75
CA ASP A 58 12.66 1.72 14.39
C ASP A 58 13.99 1.92 13.64
N LYS A 59 14.14 1.31 12.46
CA LYS A 59 15.37 1.46 11.67
C LYS A 59 15.47 2.89 11.14
N GLN A 60 16.65 3.48 11.28
CA GLN A 60 16.94 4.80 10.72
C GLN A 60 16.83 4.74 9.20
N LYS A 61 16.01 5.64 8.64
CA LYS A 61 15.85 5.79 7.19
C LYS A 61 17.18 6.22 6.57
N SER A 62 17.70 5.40 5.67
CA SER A 62 18.85 5.75 4.82
C SER A 62 18.36 5.93 3.39
N ALA A 63 18.25 7.19 2.95
CA ALA A 63 17.84 7.54 1.59
C ALA A 63 18.53 8.85 1.18
N VAL A 64 18.97 8.91 -0.07
CA VAL A 64 19.55 10.13 -0.67
C VAL A 64 18.48 10.81 -1.51
N GLN A 65 18.24 12.09 -1.23
CA GLN A 65 17.34 12.91 -2.05
C GLN A 65 18.07 13.33 -3.33
N ILE A 66 17.40 13.15 -4.47
CA ILE A 66 17.91 13.51 -5.79
C ILE A 66 16.90 14.37 -6.55
N GLY A 67 17.36 15.05 -7.60
CA GLY A 67 16.50 15.81 -8.51
C GLY A 67 15.59 14.90 -9.37
N THR A 68 14.71 15.52 -10.13
CA THR A 68 13.79 14.82 -11.06
C THR A 68 14.38 14.64 -12.45
N ASP A 69 15.61 15.08 -12.70
CA ASP A 69 16.27 15.01 -14.00
C ASP A 69 17.06 13.71 -14.18
N TYR A 70 17.05 13.21 -15.42
CA TYR A 70 17.69 11.95 -15.77
C TYR A 70 19.21 11.97 -15.59
N GLU A 71 19.87 13.06 -15.99
CA GLU A 71 21.34 13.15 -15.93
C GLU A 71 21.84 13.12 -14.49
N GLY A 72 21.19 13.84 -13.58
CA GLY A 72 21.45 13.82 -12.14
C GLY A 72 21.26 12.42 -11.56
N PHE A 73 20.16 11.74 -11.90
CA PHE A 73 19.92 10.36 -11.46
C PHE A 73 20.99 9.38 -11.97
N ARG A 74 21.31 9.43 -13.28
CA ARG A 74 22.32 8.57 -13.91
C ARG A 74 23.69 8.78 -13.27
N ASN A 75 24.10 10.03 -13.12
CA ASN A 75 25.40 10.37 -12.54
C ASN A 75 25.49 9.95 -11.07
N TYR A 76 24.41 10.11 -10.30
CA TYR A 76 24.33 9.59 -8.94
C TYR A 76 24.57 8.08 -8.91
N LEU A 77 23.81 7.29 -9.70
CA LEU A 77 23.96 5.83 -9.74
C LEU A 77 25.37 5.38 -10.13
N LEU A 78 26.00 6.04 -11.11
CA LEU A 78 27.37 5.72 -11.54
C LEU A 78 28.44 6.13 -10.53
N SER A 79 28.13 7.05 -9.61
CA SER A 79 29.03 7.47 -8.54
C SER A 79 29.01 6.52 -7.33
N ILE A 80 27.96 5.71 -7.18
CA ILE A 80 27.84 4.73 -6.09
C ILE A 80 28.80 3.56 -6.41
N LYS A 81 29.85 3.41 -5.61
CA LYS A 81 30.74 2.24 -5.61
C LYS A 81 30.33 1.26 -4.52
#